data_AF-A0A9Q1M5F9-F1
#
_entry.id   AF-A0A9Q1M5F9-F1
#
_cell.length_a   1.000
_cell.length_b   1.000
_cell.length_c   1.000
_cell.angle_alpha   90.00
_cell.angle_beta   90.00
_cell.angle_gamma   90.00
#
_symmetry.space_group_name_H-M   'P 1'
#
loop_
_entity.id
_entity.type
_entity.pdbx_description
1 polymer ?
#
loop_
_entity_poly.entity_id
_entity_poly.type
_entity_poly.pdbx_seq_one_letter_code
_entity_poly.pdbx_strand_id
1 'polypeptide(L)'
;MSRPGQWLRLLLSSRGKFKAGDERQAYAIEHPEPLLHFALCSGNHSDPAVRVYTPKRVFQEMEAAKEEYIRATFGVKKDQKVVLPKVVELFAKDSGLCHAGVMEMIQQSLPESFRRSIKNRDGNGSWTRSGSGESRFV
;
A
#
# COMPACT_ATOMS: atom_id res chain seq x y z
N MET A 1 -22.08 -17.53 11.27
CA MET A 1 -23.30 -16.75 10.96
C MET A 1 -22.92 -15.57 10.08
N SER A 2 -23.36 -15.56 8.82
CA SER A 2 -23.01 -14.51 7.85
C SER A 2 -23.73 -13.20 8.19
N ARG A 3 -23.00 -12.09 8.29
CA ARG A 3 -23.55 -10.78 8.67
C ARG A 3 -24.44 -10.23 7.54
N PRO A 4 -25.67 -9.76 7.82
CA PRO A 4 -26.69 -9.39 6.81
C PRO A 4 -26.38 -8.16 5.93
N GLY A 5 -25.13 -7.68 5.87
CA GLY A 5 -24.71 -6.53 5.06
C GLY A 5 -23.75 -6.85 3.91
N GLN A 6 -23.37 -8.12 3.69
CA GLN A 6 -22.41 -8.47 2.63
C GLN A 6 -23.01 -8.39 1.21
N TRP A 7 -24.31 -8.62 1.04
CA TRP A 7 -24.95 -8.58 -0.29
C TRP A 7 -25.15 -7.17 -0.85
N LEU A 8 -25.34 -6.15 0.02
CA LEU A 8 -25.43 -4.76 -0.41
C LEU A 8 -24.14 -4.29 -1.09
N ARG A 9 -22.96 -4.77 -0.64
CA ARG A 9 -21.69 -4.48 -1.30
C ARG A 9 -21.59 -5.07 -2.71
N LEU A 10 -22.24 -6.20 -2.97
CA LEU A 10 -22.25 -6.83 -4.30
C LEU A 10 -23.18 -6.09 -5.28
N LEU A 11 -24.23 -5.44 -4.79
CA LEU A 11 -25.14 -4.62 -5.60
C LEU A 11 -24.51 -3.26 -5.95
N LEU A 12 -23.73 -2.68 -5.05
CA LEU A 12 -23.03 -1.41 -5.25
C LEU A 12 -21.66 -1.56 -5.93
N SER A 13 -21.16 -2.80 -6.12
CA SER A 13 -19.87 -3.06 -6.79
C SER A 13 -19.94 -3.05 -8.31
N SER A 14 -21.02 -2.53 -8.91
CA SER A 14 -20.98 -2.14 -10.31
C SER A 14 -19.99 -0.97 -10.43
N ARG A 15 -18.73 -1.31 -10.66
CA ARG A 15 -17.73 -0.38 -11.21
C ARG A 15 -18.29 0.02 -12.57
N GLY A 16 -19.12 1.06 -12.58
CA GLY A 16 -19.80 1.53 -13.77
C GLY A 16 -18.74 1.85 -14.81
N LYS A 17 -18.68 1.05 -15.86
CA LYS A 17 -17.91 1.41 -17.05
C LYS A 17 -18.62 2.62 -17.64
N PHE A 18 -17.88 3.69 -17.91
CA PHE A 18 -18.43 4.83 -18.62
C PHE A 18 -19.03 4.35 -19.95
N LYS A 19 -20.21 4.88 -20.32
CA LYS A 19 -20.85 4.53 -21.59
C LYS A 19 -19.93 4.97 -22.75
N ALA A 20 -19.97 4.26 -23.88
CA ALA A 20 -19.25 4.68 -25.07
C ALA A 20 -19.66 6.12 -25.46
N GLY A 21 -18.68 7.01 -25.62
CA GLY A 21 -18.90 8.43 -25.91
C GLY A 21 -19.05 9.32 -24.68
N ASP A 22 -18.87 8.80 -23.47
CA ASP A 22 -18.77 9.61 -22.25
C ASP A 22 -17.44 10.38 -22.23
N GLU A 23 -17.48 11.70 -22.11
CA GLU A 23 -16.31 12.58 -22.10
C GLU A 23 -15.29 12.18 -21.02
N ARG A 24 -15.73 11.55 -19.92
CA ARG A 24 -14.85 11.08 -18.85
C ARG A 24 -13.91 9.97 -19.31
N GLN A 25 -14.24 9.25 -20.39
CA GLN A 25 -13.36 8.26 -20.99
C GLN A 25 -12.05 8.89 -21.49
N ALA A 26 -12.05 10.18 -21.87
CA ALA A 26 -10.86 10.89 -22.31
C ALA A 26 -9.81 11.06 -21.19
N TYR A 27 -10.21 10.89 -19.92
CA TYR A 27 -9.34 10.98 -18.75
C TYR A 27 -9.05 9.60 -18.13
N ALA A 28 -9.42 8.51 -18.81
CA ALA A 28 -9.14 7.17 -18.33
C ALA A 28 -7.63 6.92 -18.33
N ILE A 29 -7.12 6.33 -17.24
CA ILE A 29 -5.74 5.88 -17.17
C ILE A 29 -5.64 4.56 -17.95
N GLU A 30 -4.83 4.55 -19.01
CA GLU A 30 -4.66 3.39 -19.90
C GLU A 30 -3.97 2.21 -19.19
N HIS A 31 -2.98 2.52 -18.35
CA HIS A 31 -2.16 1.53 -17.67
C HIS A 31 -2.40 1.62 -16.16
N PRO A 32 -2.72 0.50 -15.47
CA PRO A 32 -2.81 0.50 -14.02
C PRO A 32 -1.50 1.01 -13.41
N GLU A 33 -1.60 2.00 -12.51
CA GLU A 33 -0.46 2.60 -11.82
C GLU A 33 -0.48 2.20 -10.34
N PRO A 34 0.37 1.24 -9.91
CA PRO A 34 0.40 0.76 -8.53
C PRO A 34 0.72 1.85 -7.50
N LEU A 35 1.49 2.88 -7.86
CA LEU A 35 1.85 3.97 -6.94
C LEU A 35 0.64 4.78 -6.48
N LEU A 36 -0.50 4.68 -7.17
CA LEU A 36 -1.76 5.31 -6.74
C LEU A 36 -2.22 4.85 -5.36
N HIS A 37 -1.82 3.65 -4.91
CA HIS A 37 -2.09 3.17 -3.54
C HIS A 37 -1.49 4.09 -2.46
N PHE A 38 -0.40 4.80 -2.77
CA PHE A 38 0.23 5.77 -1.87
C PHE A 38 -0.21 7.21 -2.14
N ALA A 39 -0.81 7.46 -3.31
CA ALA A 39 -1.25 8.79 -3.72
C ALA A 39 -2.66 9.14 -3.24
N LEU A 40 -3.54 8.14 -3.14
CA LEU A 40 -4.94 8.30 -2.81
C LEU A 40 -5.20 7.98 -1.33
N CYS A 41 -5.90 8.88 -0.65
CA CYS A 41 -6.31 8.71 0.74
C CYS A 41 -7.84 8.55 0.80
N SER A 42 -8.35 7.52 1.48
CA SER A 42 -9.79 7.30 1.69
C SER A 42 -10.27 7.82 3.05
N GLY A 43 -9.40 8.50 3.81
CA GLY A 43 -9.72 9.10 5.10
C GLY A 43 -9.64 8.14 6.30
N ASN A 44 -9.05 6.95 6.14
CA ASN A 44 -8.83 6.05 7.27
C ASN A 44 -7.48 6.35 7.95
N HIS A 45 -7.38 5.98 9.23
CA HIS A 45 -6.17 6.18 10.04
C HIS A 45 -4.89 5.55 9.44
N SER A 46 -5.03 4.47 8.69
CA SER A 46 -3.89 3.74 8.10
C SER A 46 -3.62 4.10 6.64
N ASP A 47 -4.34 5.09 6.10
CA ASP A 47 -4.16 5.55 4.73
C ASP A 47 -2.93 6.46 4.61
N PRO A 48 -2.39 6.64 3.39
CA PRO A 48 -1.33 7.59 3.13
C PRO A 48 -1.72 9.03 3.49
N ALA A 49 -0.71 9.85 3.78
CA ALA A 49 -0.91 11.28 3.99
C ALA A 49 -1.51 11.95 2.76
N VAL A 50 -2.46 12.87 2.97
CA VAL A 50 -3.04 13.67 1.88
C VAL A 50 -1.96 14.58 1.30
N ARG A 51 -1.82 14.57 -0.03
CA ARG A 51 -0.80 15.32 -0.77
C ARG A 51 -1.39 16.02 -1.98
N VAL A 52 -0.77 17.14 -2.36
CA VAL A 52 -1.05 17.84 -3.62
C VAL A 52 0.08 17.53 -4.59
N TYR A 53 -0.26 17.07 -5.79
CA TYR A 53 0.69 16.64 -6.80
C TYR A 53 0.80 17.66 -7.94
N THR A 54 2.00 17.77 -8.51
CA THR A 54 2.27 18.63 -9.66
C THR A 54 2.40 17.78 -10.94
N PRO A 55 1.77 18.17 -12.07
CA PRO A 55 1.82 17.36 -13.29
C PRO A 55 3.25 17.06 -13.78
N LYS A 56 4.18 18.00 -13.55
CA LYS A 56 5.58 17.88 -13.97
C LYS A 56 6.36 16.81 -13.21
N ARG A 57 5.97 16.50 -11.96
CA ARG A 57 6.73 15.63 -11.06
C ARG A 57 5.87 14.56 -10.40
N VAL A 58 4.65 14.35 -10.87
CA VAL A 58 3.65 13.49 -10.25
C VAL A 58 4.20 12.11 -9.88
N PHE A 59 4.95 11.46 -10.78
CA PHE A 59 5.53 10.15 -10.50
C PHE A 59 6.63 10.18 -9.42
N GLN A 60 7.49 11.20 -9.43
CA GLN A 60 8.53 11.38 -8.40
C GLN A 60 7.90 11.66 -7.04
N GLU A 61 6.84 12.47 -7.01
CA GLU A 61 6.10 12.80 -5.79
C GLU A 61 5.34 11.59 -5.24
N MET A 62 4.81 10.73 -6.12
CA MET A 62 4.20 9.44 -5.74
C MET A 62 5.23 8.46 -5.16
N GLU A 63 6.42 8.36 -5.76
CA GLU A 63 7.54 7.58 -5.22
C GLU A 63 7.94 8.07 -3.82
N ALA A 64 8.05 9.40 -3.65
CA ALA A 64 8.31 9.98 -2.33
C ALA A 64 7.17 9.69 -1.34
N ALA A 65 5.91 9.64 -1.78
CA ALA A 65 4.77 9.27 -0.95
C ALA A 65 4.83 7.82 -0.48
N LYS A 66 5.24 6.90 -1.37
CA LYS A 66 5.50 5.50 -1.01
C LYS A 66 6.58 5.40 0.07
N GLU A 67 7.72 6.04 -0.13
CA GLU A 67 8.84 5.97 0.82
C GLU A 67 8.47 6.50 2.21
N GLU A 68 7.79 7.64 2.26
CA GLU A 68 7.35 8.24 3.52
C GLU A 68 6.29 7.38 4.22
N TYR A 69 5.33 6.84 3.46
CA TYR A 69 4.33 5.93 4.02
C TYR A 69 4.98 4.69 4.63
N ILE A 70 5.90 4.05 3.91
CA ILE A 70 6.64 2.88 4.42
C ILE A 70 7.40 3.27 5.68
N ARG A 71 8.09 4.41 5.70
CA ARG A 71 8.84 4.87 6.87
C ARG A 71 7.95 5.14 8.09
N ALA A 72 6.77 5.73 7.88
CA ALA A 72 5.83 6.07 8.93
C ALA A 72 5.10 4.84 9.50
N THR A 73 4.87 3.83 8.66
CA THR A 73 4.09 2.64 9.02
C THR A 73 4.94 1.42 9.37
N PHE A 74 6.24 1.46 9.07
CA PHE A 74 7.16 0.38 9.41
C PHE A 74 7.30 0.27 10.92
N GLY A 75 6.72 -0.80 11.47
CA GLY A 75 6.84 -1.18 12.86
C GLY A 75 7.34 -2.62 12.98
N VAL A 76 8.31 -2.83 13.87
CA VAL A 76 8.76 -4.16 14.27
C VAL A 76 8.06 -4.53 15.56
N LYS A 77 7.29 -5.63 15.56
CA LYS A 77 6.68 -6.15 16.78
C LYS A 77 7.76 -6.69 17.74
N LYS A 78 7.40 -6.88 19.01
CA LYS A 78 8.30 -7.39 20.06
C LYS A 78 8.91 -8.76 19.73
N ASP A 79 8.22 -9.56 18.91
CA ASP A 79 8.67 -10.85 18.39
C ASP A 79 9.52 -10.73 17.11
N GLN A 80 10.00 -9.53 16.78
CA GLN A 80 10.78 -9.19 15.59
C GLN A 80 10.04 -9.39 14.27
N LYS A 81 8.72 -9.58 14.29
CA LYS A 81 7.90 -9.62 13.08
C LYS A 81 7.56 -8.20 12.63
N VAL A 82 8.06 -7.80 11.47
CA VAL A 82 7.50 -6.74 10.64
C VAL A 82 6.04 -7.06 10.30
N VAL A 83 5.15 -6.11 10.54
CA VAL A 83 3.77 -6.15 10.02
C VAL A 83 3.71 -5.29 8.78
N LEU A 84 3.21 -5.86 7.69
CA LEU A 84 3.05 -5.14 6.44
C LEU A 84 1.66 -4.46 6.42
N PRO A 85 1.58 -3.14 6.24
CA PRO A 85 0.30 -2.48 6.03
C PRO A 85 -0.35 -2.97 4.74
N LYS A 86 -1.69 -3.05 4.74
CA LYS A 86 -2.47 -3.52 3.59
C LYS A 86 -2.18 -2.74 2.30
N VAL A 87 -1.90 -1.44 2.41
CA VAL A 87 -1.51 -0.59 1.26
C VAL A 87 -0.26 -1.14 0.57
N VAL A 88 0.74 -1.57 1.34
CA VAL A 88 1.97 -2.17 0.80
C VAL A 88 1.71 -3.56 0.22
N GLU A 89 0.82 -4.35 0.83
CA GLU A 89 0.40 -5.64 0.26
C GLU A 89 -0.29 -5.48 -1.10
N LEU A 90 -1.17 -4.48 -1.26
CA LEU A 90 -1.87 -4.20 -2.51
C LEU A 90 -0.90 -3.70 -3.58
N PHE A 91 -0.01 -2.77 -3.23
CA PHE A 91 1.05 -2.32 -4.12
C PHE A 91 1.91 -3.48 -4.60
N ALA A 92 2.39 -4.34 -3.69
CA ALA A 92 3.25 -5.47 -4.05
C ALA A 92 2.56 -6.41 -5.05
N LYS A 93 1.27 -6.67 -4.85
CA LYS A 93 0.47 -7.50 -5.73
C LYS A 93 0.33 -6.88 -7.13
N ASP A 94 -0.03 -5.60 -7.20
CA ASP A 94 -0.29 -4.91 -8.47
C ASP A 94 1.02 -4.61 -9.23
N SER A 95 2.13 -4.46 -8.51
CA SER A 95 3.49 -4.32 -9.08
C SER A 95 4.16 -5.65 -9.40
N GLY A 96 3.54 -6.80 -9.09
CA GLY A 96 4.11 -8.13 -9.33
C GLY A 96 5.36 -8.45 -8.49
N LEU A 97 5.54 -7.78 -7.35
CA LEU A 97 6.71 -7.99 -6.49
C LEU A 97 6.63 -9.32 -5.73
N CYS A 98 7.73 -10.06 -5.75
CA CYS A 98 7.91 -11.20 -4.87
C CYS A 98 8.24 -10.73 -3.43
N HIS A 99 8.18 -11.64 -2.46
CA HIS A 99 8.47 -11.33 -1.06
C HIS A 99 9.86 -10.69 -0.87
N ALA A 100 10.87 -11.15 -1.62
CA ALA A 100 12.21 -10.57 -1.56
C ALA A 100 12.23 -9.12 -2.08
N GLY A 101 11.53 -8.84 -3.19
CA GLY A 101 11.43 -7.48 -3.74
C GLY A 101 10.68 -6.52 -2.80
N VAL A 102 9.65 -6.99 -2.10
CA VAL A 102 8.97 -6.19 -1.05
C VAL A 102 9.93 -5.86 0.08
N MET A 103 10.76 -6.83 0.51
CA MET A 103 11.73 -6.61 1.58
C MET A 103 12.80 -5.59 1.16
N GLU A 104 13.34 -5.72 -0.04
CA GLU A 104 14.32 -4.79 -0.58
C GLU A 104 13.75 -3.36 -0.64
N MET A 105 12.53 -3.20 -1.15
CA MET A 105 11.83 -1.91 -1.18
C MET A 105 11.66 -1.31 0.22
N ILE A 106 11.26 -2.12 1.20
CA ILE A 106 11.12 -1.65 2.60
C ILE A 106 12.47 -1.20 3.13
N GLN A 107 13.53 -2.01 2.94
CA GLN A 107 14.88 -1.66 3.38
C GLN A 107 15.37 -0.35 2.74
N GLN A 108 15.13 -0.17 1.44
CA GLN A 108 15.48 1.07 0.72
C GLN A 108 14.69 2.29 1.23
N SER A 109 13.48 2.11 1.76
CA SER A 109 12.68 3.23 2.31
C SER A 109 13.12 3.64 3.73
N LEU A 110 13.82 2.76 4.45
CA LEU A 110 14.26 2.97 5.82
C LEU A 110 15.60 3.74 5.92
N PRO A 111 15.81 4.50 7.02
CA PRO A 111 17.09 5.14 7.30
C PRO A 111 18.25 4.13 7.39
N GLU A 112 19.47 4.55 7.06
CA GLU A 112 20.66 3.68 7.04
C GLU A 112 20.97 2.98 8.37
N SER A 113 20.52 3.55 9.49
CA SER A 113 20.61 2.94 10.82
C SER A 113 19.82 1.63 10.92
N PHE A 114 18.67 1.54 10.26
CA PHE A 114 17.83 0.35 10.23
C PHE A 114 18.25 -0.66 9.15
N ARG A 115 18.81 -0.18 8.03
CA ARG A 115 19.32 -1.08 6.97
C ARG A 115 20.42 -2.03 7.48
N ARG A 116 21.27 -1.55 8.38
CA ARG A 116 22.38 -2.32 8.96
C ARG A 116 21.93 -3.41 9.94
N SER A 117 20.81 -3.23 10.64
CA SER A 117 20.33 -4.24 11.61
C SER A 117 19.65 -5.44 10.95
N ILE A 118 19.09 -5.25 9.75
CA ILE A 118 18.42 -6.32 8.99
C ILE A 118 19.46 -7.19 8.24
N LYS A 119 20.50 -6.58 7.65
CA LYS A 119 21.57 -7.30 6.95
C LYS A 119 22.35 -8.29 7.84
N ASN A 120 22.35 -8.09 9.16
CA ASN A 120 23.00 -9.00 10.10
C ASN A 120 22.13 -10.20 10.53
N ARG A 121 20.90 -10.34 9.99
CA ARG A 121 19.89 -11.29 10.47
C ARG A 121 19.43 -12.32 9.43
N ASP A 122 20.21 -12.59 8.39
CA ASP A 122 19.94 -13.60 7.37
C ASP A 122 20.11 -15.05 7.88
N GLY A 123 19.41 -15.37 8.97
CA GLY A 123 19.25 -16.69 9.54
C GLY A 123 17.87 -16.80 10.20
N ASN A 124 16.86 -17.17 9.40
CA ASN A 124 15.62 -17.79 9.86
C ASN A 124 14.55 -16.89 10.53
N GLY A 125 13.73 -16.17 9.75
CA GLY A 125 12.54 -15.46 10.24
C GLY A 125 11.26 -15.93 9.53
N SER A 126 10.37 -16.64 10.24
CA SER A 126 9.08 -17.12 9.70
C SER A 126 7.99 -16.03 9.76
N TRP A 127 7.28 -15.82 8.65
CA TRP A 127 6.25 -14.78 8.52
C TRP A 127 4.83 -15.36 8.53
N THR A 128 3.93 -14.75 9.30
CA THR A 128 2.51 -15.17 9.41
C THR A 128 1.57 -14.03 9.04
N ARG A 129 0.63 -14.31 8.13
CA ARG A 129 -0.44 -13.42 7.64
C ARG A 129 -1.37 -13.02 8.80
N SER A 130 -1.51 -11.74 9.11
CA SER A 130 -2.44 -11.33 10.16
C SER A 130 -3.86 -11.20 9.62
N GLY A 131 -4.77 -11.98 10.20
CA GLY A 131 -6.21 -11.72 10.17
C GLY A 131 -6.55 -10.40 10.84
N SER A 132 -7.72 -9.88 10.48
CA SER A 132 -8.34 -8.65 10.97
C SER A 132 -8.28 -8.53 12.49
N GLY A 133 -7.38 -7.68 12.98
CA GLY A 133 -7.23 -7.36 14.39
C GLY A 133 -6.68 -5.96 14.50
N GLU A 134 -7.55 -5.08 14.96
CA GLU A 134 -7.34 -3.69 15.35
C GLU A 134 -5.92 -3.42 15.89
N SER A 135 -5.15 -2.60 15.17
CA SER A 135 -3.94 -1.99 15.70
C SER A 135 -4.03 -0.51 15.43
N ARG A 136 -4.27 0.24 16.52
CA ARG A 136 -3.92 1.66 16.64
C ARG A 136 -2.47 1.80 16.21
N PHE A 137 -2.26 2.47 15.09
CA PHE A 137 -1.12 3.39 15.02
C PHE A 137 -1.61 4.72 15.58
N VAL A 138 -0.68 5.54 16.03
CA VAL A 138 -0.90 6.82 16.73
C VAL A 138 -1.60 7.85 15.88
#